data_AF-U2Z6A3-F1
#
_entry.id   AF-U2Z6A3-F1
#
_cell.length_a   1.000
_cell.length_b   1.000
_cell.length_c   1.000
_cell.angle_alpha   90.00
_cell.angle_beta   90.00
_cell.angle_gamma   90.00
#
_symmetry.space_group_name_H-M   'P 1'
#
loop_
_entity.id
_entity.type
_entity.pdbx_description
1 polymer ?
#
loop_
_entity_poly.entity_id
_entity_poly.type
_entity_poly.pdbx_seq_one_letter_code
_entity_poly.pdbx_strand_id
1 'polypeptide(L)'
;MLMDPIFTHWTAVYRSPGEDEPTATTADFRDMGEGDQVDARAAKAHFRTVLGRGAELLEVYPVRNPDEALETYRATKGRTELCFA
;
A
#
# COMPACT_ATOMS: atom_id res chain seq x y z
N MET A 1 -18.66 15.59 -4.15
CA MET A 1 -18.11 14.28 -4.52
C MET A 1 -16.60 14.37 -4.35
N LEU A 2 -16.03 13.79 -3.29
CA LEU A 2 -14.57 13.59 -3.25
C LEU A 2 -14.30 12.45 -4.23
N MET A 3 -13.71 12.74 -5.39
CA MET A 3 -13.17 11.67 -6.22
C MET A 3 -11.97 11.09 -5.46
N ASP A 4 -11.92 9.77 -5.33
CA ASP A 4 -10.73 9.10 -4.84
C ASP A 4 -9.56 9.46 -5.76
N PRO A 5 -8.43 9.90 -5.20
CA PRO A 5 -7.30 10.31 -6.04
C PRO A 5 -6.77 9.09 -6.78
N ILE A 6 -6.65 9.25 -8.09
CA ILE A 6 -6.22 8.22 -9.03
C ILE A 6 -4.74 8.39 -9.34
N PHE A 7 -3.97 7.31 -9.26
CA PHE A 7 -2.53 7.33 -9.49
C PHE A 7 -2.10 6.17 -10.38
N THR A 8 -1.01 6.38 -11.10
CA THR A 8 -0.41 5.37 -11.96
C THR A 8 0.52 4.41 -11.19
N HIS A 9 0.92 4.79 -9.99
CA HIS A 9 1.81 4.05 -9.10
C HIS A 9 1.15 3.91 -7.75
N TRP A 10 1.17 2.70 -7.21
CA TRP A 10 0.81 2.46 -5.83
C TRP A 10 1.85 1.59 -5.17
N THR A 11 2.10 1.87 -3.91
CA THR A 11 2.94 1.04 -3.06
C THR A 11 2.06 0.42 -1.98
N ALA A 12 2.05 -0.91 -1.92
CA ALA A 12 1.43 -1.65 -0.84
C ALA A 12 2.40 -1.89 0.29
N VAL A 13 1.96 -1.57 1.51
CA VAL A 13 2.59 -2.00 2.75
C VAL A 13 1.85 -3.24 3.23
N TYR A 14 2.58 -4.32 3.45
CA TYR A 14 2.04 -5.61 3.85
C TYR A 14 2.94 -6.30 4.86
N ARG A 15 2.39 -7.29 5.56
CA ARG A 15 3.14 -8.16 6.47
C ARG A 15 3.00 -9.60 6.03
N SER A 16 4.13 -10.27 5.84
CA SER A 16 4.18 -11.70 5.56
C SER A 16 3.93 -12.51 6.83
N PRO A 17 3.36 -13.72 6.72
CA PRO A 17 3.12 -14.55 7.88
C PRO A 17 4.46 -15.09 8.39
N GLY A 18 4.81 -14.76 9.63
CA GLY A 18 6.11 -15.09 10.22
C GLY A 18 7.15 -13.96 10.16
N GLU A 19 6.83 -12.83 9.54
CA GLU A 19 7.63 -11.61 9.63
C GLU A 19 7.00 -10.63 10.62
N ASP A 20 7.81 -10.09 11.52
CA ASP A 20 7.38 -9.06 12.48
C ASP A 20 7.32 -7.67 11.81
N GLU A 21 8.31 -7.40 10.96
CA GLU A 21 8.42 -6.13 10.24
C GLU A 21 7.51 -6.07 9.00
N PRO A 22 6.77 -4.96 8.82
CA PRO A 22 6.06 -4.71 7.59
C PRO A 22 7.05 -4.41 6.46
N THR A 23 6.73 -4.91 5.27
CA THR A 23 7.48 -4.67 4.04
C THR A 23 6.61 -3.92 3.03
N ALA A 24 7.22 -3.37 1.99
CA ALA A 24 6.52 -2.61 0.96
C ALA A 24 6.88 -3.07 -0.45
N THR A 25 5.91 -3.04 -1.35
CA THR A 25 6.10 -3.34 -2.77
C THR A 25 5.35 -2.35 -3.63
N THR A 26 6.02 -1.85 -4.67
CA THR A 26 5.48 -0.88 -5.62
C THR A 26 5.00 -1.59 -6.87
N ALA A 27 3.79 -1.26 -7.32
CA ALA A 27 3.26 -1.66 -8.62
C ALA A 27 3.06 -0.43 -9.51
N ASP A 28 3.53 -0.52 -10.75
CA ASP A 28 3.25 0.44 -11.82
C ASP A 28 2.10 -0.11 -12.67
N PHE A 29 0.95 0.56 -12.64
CA PHE A 29 -0.24 0.15 -13.37
C PHE A 29 -0.21 0.60 -14.83
N ARG A 30 0.75 1.44 -15.23
CA ARG A 30 0.94 1.82 -16.64
C ARG A 30 1.53 0.68 -17.45
N ASP A 31 2.39 -0.13 -16.83
CA ASP A 31 3.08 -1.24 -17.49
C ASP A 31 2.15 -2.44 -17.71
N MET A 32 1.12 -2.60 -16.88
CA MET A 32 0.15 -3.69 -16.96
C MET A 32 -0.87 -3.55 -18.10
N GLY A 33 -0.72 -2.54 -18.97
CA GLY A 33 -1.58 -2.32 -20.13
C GLY A 33 -2.95 -1.71 -19.81
N GLU A 34 -3.25 -1.44 -18.54
CA GLU A 34 -4.53 -0.81 -18.16
C GLU A 34 -4.57 0.68 -18.47
N GLY A 35 -3.44 1.38 -18.62
CA GLY A 35 -3.39 2.79 -19.06
C GLY A 35 -4.11 3.80 -18.15
N ASP A 36 -4.92 3.33 -17.22
CA ASP A 36 -5.83 4.11 -16.41
C ASP A 36 -5.22 4.29 -15.03
N GLN A 37 -5.17 5.54 -14.59
CA GLN A 37 -4.82 5.87 -13.22
C GLN A 37 -5.80 5.13 -12.32
N VAL A 38 -5.31 4.22 -11.47
CA VAL A 38 -6.18 3.42 -10.61
C VAL A 38 -6.38 4.12 -9.28
N ASP A 39 -7.57 3.98 -8.70
CA ASP A 39 -7.86 4.43 -7.34
C ASP A 39 -7.28 3.46 -6.29
N ALA A 40 -7.27 3.89 -5.03
CA ALA A 40 -6.73 3.11 -3.92
C ALA A 40 -7.44 1.75 -3.74
N ARG A 41 -8.71 1.63 -4.09
CA ARG A 41 -9.49 0.40 -3.95
C ARG A 41 -9.10 -0.61 -5.02
N ALA A 42 -8.94 -0.17 -6.27
CA ALA A 42 -8.41 -0.99 -7.35
C ALA A 42 -6.99 -1.47 -7.04
N ALA A 43 -6.11 -0.56 -6.58
CA ALA A 43 -4.76 -0.93 -6.15
C ALA A 43 -4.77 -1.98 -5.02
N LYS A 44 -5.58 -1.79 -3.97
CA LYS A 44 -5.72 -2.78 -2.89
C LYS A 44 -6.19 -4.14 -3.39
N ALA A 45 -7.14 -4.18 -4.33
CA ALA A 45 -7.63 -5.43 -4.91
C ALA A 45 -6.53 -6.16 -5.70
N HIS A 46 -5.75 -5.41 -6.49
CA HIS A 46 -4.59 -5.94 -7.20
C HIS A 46 -3.57 -6.53 -6.21
N PHE A 47 -3.14 -5.77 -5.20
CA PHE A 47 -2.17 -6.26 -4.23
C PHE A 47 -2.67 -7.44 -3.40
N ARG A 48 -3.94 -7.48 -3.00
CA ARG A 48 -4.52 -8.67 -2.35
C ARG A 48 -4.45 -9.92 -3.22
N THR A 49 -4.57 -9.74 -4.54
CA THR A 49 -4.46 -10.84 -5.49
C THR A 49 -3.01 -11.28 -5.65
N VAL A 50 -2.07 -10.34 -5.79
CA VAL A 50 -0.63 -10.61 -5.99
C VAL A 50 0.04 -11.18 -4.74
N LEU A 51 -0.22 -10.60 -3.58
CA LEU A 51 0.33 -11.04 -2.29
C LEU A 51 -0.25 -12.39 -1.83
N GLY A 52 -1.40 -12.79 -2.38
CA GLY A 52 -2.08 -14.03 -2.05
C GLY A 52 -2.60 -14.06 -0.61
N ARG A 53 -3.03 -15.26 -0.16
CA ARG A 53 -3.59 -15.45 1.19
C ARG A 53 -2.56 -15.46 2.32
N GLY A 54 -1.27 -15.43 2.00
CA GLY A 54 -0.20 -15.47 2.99
C GLY A 54 0.05 -14.11 3.62
N ALA A 55 0.14 -13.07 2.81
CA ALA A 55 0.48 -11.73 3.27
C ALA A 55 -0.76 -10.91 3.64
N GLU A 56 -0.71 -10.28 4.81
CA GLU A 56 -1.71 -9.32 5.26
C GLU A 56 -1.41 -7.95 4.63
N LEU A 57 -2.25 -7.51 3.71
CA LEU A 57 -2.17 -6.15 3.17
C LEU A 57 -2.65 -5.16 4.23
N LEU A 58 -1.74 -4.29 4.68
CA LEU A 58 -1.98 -3.31 5.74
C LEU A 58 -2.56 -2.01 5.15
N GLU A 59 -1.82 -1.37 4.24
CA GLU A 59 -2.21 -0.10 3.62
C GLU A 59 -1.59 0.06 2.22
N VAL A 60 -2.11 1.00 1.43
CA VAL A 60 -1.49 1.38 0.14
C VAL A 60 -1.30 2.89 0.10
N TYR A 61 -0.21 3.33 -0.52
CA TYR A 61 0.16 4.73 -0.65
C TYR A 61 0.46 5.07 -2.11
N PRO A 62 0.10 6.28 -2.58
CA PRO A 62 0.36 6.73 -3.95
C PRO A 62 1.79 7.26 -4.11
N VAL A 63 2.76 6.55 -3.56
CA VAL A 63 4.19 6.88 -3.65
C VAL A 63 4.89 5.82 -4.49
N ARG A 64 6.01 6.18 -5.13
CA ARG A 64 6.82 5.23 -5.90
C ARG A 64 7.83 4.49 -5.05
N ASN A 65 8.29 5.14 -3.98
CA ASN A 65 9.36 4.62 -3.15
C ASN A 65 8.78 3.74 -2.03
N PRO A 66 9.15 2.44 -1.95
CA PRO A 66 8.68 1.56 -0.89
C PRO A 66 9.12 2.01 0.51
N ASP A 67 10.32 2.55 0.64
CA ASP A 67 10.82 3.09 1.90
C ASP A 67 9.96 4.26 2.39
N GLU A 68 9.60 5.19 1.50
CA GLU A 68 8.72 6.33 1.84
C GLU A 68 7.34 5.87 2.30
N ALA A 69 6.79 4.81 1.69
CA ALA A 69 5.53 4.22 2.12
C ALA A 69 5.63 3.58 3.50
N LEU A 70 6.73 2.89 3.80
CA LEU A 70 6.99 2.30 5.11
C LEU A 70 7.19 3.38 6.18
N GLU A 71 7.94 4.42 5.88
CA GLU A 71 8.13 5.58 6.78
C GLU A 71 6.80 6.27 7.07
N THR A 72 5.98 6.47 6.04
CA THR A 72 4.62 7.05 6.18
C THR A 72 3.72 6.16 7.03
N TYR A 73 3.73 4.84 6.78
CA TYR A 73 2.98 3.87 7.58
C TYR A 73 3.44 3.86 9.04
N ARG A 74 4.75 3.81 9.28
CA ARG A 74 5.35 3.85 10.63
C ARG A 74 5.01 5.16 11.35
N ALA A 75 5.07 6.30 10.66
CA ALA A 75 4.71 7.59 11.23
C ALA A 75 3.21 7.67 11.60
N THR A 76 2.34 7.06 10.79
CA THR A 76 0.90 7.05 10.99
C THR A 76 0.47 6.07 12.10
N LYS A 77 1.07 4.87 12.13
CA LYS A 77 0.83 3.86 13.17
C LYS A 77 1.49 4.20 14.50
N GLY A 78 2.72 4.72 14.50
CA GLY A 78 3.41 5.17 15.70
C GLY A 78 2.67 6.29 16.43
N ARG A 79 1.89 7.12 15.72
CA ARG A 79 0.97 8.09 16.36
C ARG A 79 -0.23 7.43 17.06
N THR A 80 -0.66 6.24 16.63
CA THR A 80 -1.79 5.53 17.25
C THR A 80 -1.40 4.95 18.60
N GLU A 81 -0.13 4.54 18.78
CA GLU A 81 0.37 4.01 20.05
C GLU A 81 0.69 5.11 21.08
N LEU A 82 0.92 6.35 20.62
CA LEU A 82 1.16 7.52 21.49
C LEU A 82 -0.11 8.19 22.03
N CYS A 83 -1.31 7.81 21.56
CA CYS A 83 -2.57 8.37 22.05
C CYS A 83 -3.24 7.55 23.16
N PHE A 84 -2.63 6.44 23.60
CA PHE A 84 -3.14 5.59 24.68
C PHE A 84 -2.18 5.46 25.88
N ALA A 85 -1.15 6.31 25.97
CA ALA A 85 -0.25 6.38 27.13
C ALA A 85 -0.60 7.55 28.06
#